data_AF-A0A7K9T1G8-F1
#
_entry.id   AF-A0A7K9T1G8-F1
#
_cell.length_a   1.000
_cell.length_b   1.000
_cell.length_c   1.000
_cell.angle_alpha   90.00
_cell.angle_beta   90.00
_cell.angle_gamma   90.00
#
_symmetry.space_group_name_H-M   'P 1'
#
loop_
_entity.id
_entity.type
_entity.pdbx_description
1 polymer ?
#
loop_
_entity_poly.entity_id
_entity_poly.type
_entity_poly.pdbx_seq_one_letter_code
_entity_poly.pdbx_strand_id
1 'polypeptide(L)'
;RSLVVVHFWAPWAPQCTQMNEVMGALAKEHTQVSFVKLEAEAVPEVSEKYGISSVPTFLFFKNAQQVDRLDGAHAPELTKKVQHHASSSCVPPASTAGVKEDLTLRLQRLISAAPCMLFMKGSPKEPRCGFSKQMVEILNKHGIAFSSFDIFSDEEVRQGLKTYSNWPTYPQLYVAGELIGGLDIVKELEASGELDTVCPKAQKLEDRLKMLINKAPVMLFMKGSKQMAKCGFSKQIIEILNSTGIDYETFDILEDEEVRQGLKTYSNWPTYPQLYVKGELVGGLDIVKELKESGELLPVLKGEN
;
A
#
# COMPACT_ATOMS: atom_id res chain seq x y z
N ARG A 1 24.84 30.37 3.73
CA ARG A 1 24.05 31.42 4.44
C ARG A 1 23.28 30.73 5.56
N SER A 2 23.19 31.37 6.73
CA SER A 2 22.64 30.78 7.96
C SER A 2 21.13 30.56 7.88
N LEU A 3 20.65 29.52 8.57
CA LEU A 3 19.22 29.24 8.76
C LEU A 3 18.64 30.28 9.73
N VAL A 4 17.44 30.78 9.45
CA VAL A 4 16.66 31.62 10.37
C VAL A 4 15.38 30.88 10.74
N VAL A 5 15.10 30.74 12.04
CA VAL A 5 13.88 30.10 12.56
C VAL A 5 13.06 31.16 13.27
N VAL A 6 11.84 31.39 12.80
CA VAL A 6 10.92 32.40 13.33
C VAL A 6 9.80 31.70 14.07
N HIS A 7 9.68 31.94 15.39
CA HIS A 7 8.63 31.43 16.25
C HIS A 7 7.53 32.50 16.42
N PHE A 8 6.37 32.23 15.83
CA PHE A 8 5.14 32.97 16.06
C PHE A 8 4.51 32.50 17.36
N TRP A 9 4.41 33.42 18.33
CA TRP A 9 3.96 33.13 19.69
C TRP A 9 2.90 34.12 20.15
N ALA A 10 2.20 33.79 21.24
CA ALA A 10 1.34 34.73 21.96
C ALA A 10 1.48 34.54 23.48
N PRO A 11 1.35 35.62 24.28
CA PRO A 11 1.55 35.58 25.73
C PRO A 11 0.48 34.77 26.46
N TRP A 12 -0.71 34.63 25.89
CA TRP A 12 -1.81 33.86 26.47
C TRP A 12 -1.68 32.34 26.26
N ALA A 13 -0.75 31.87 25.43
CA ALA A 13 -0.58 30.45 25.10
C ALA A 13 0.51 29.79 25.96
N PRO A 14 0.17 28.91 26.93
CA PRO A 14 1.16 28.29 27.83
C PRO A 14 2.23 27.49 27.09
N GLN A 15 1.84 26.87 25.97
CA GLN A 15 2.75 26.07 25.14
C GLN A 15 3.83 26.92 24.47
N CYS A 16 3.58 28.21 24.22
CA CYS A 16 4.60 29.14 23.71
C CYS A 16 5.73 29.35 24.73
N THR A 17 5.42 29.34 26.03
CA THR A 17 6.42 29.49 27.10
C THR A 17 7.40 28.32 27.09
N GLN A 18 6.88 27.09 27.01
CA GLN A 18 7.70 25.88 26.89
C GLN A 18 8.59 25.93 25.63
N MET A 19 8.01 26.31 24.49
CA MET A 19 8.76 26.36 23.24
C MET A 19 9.80 27.50 23.20
N ASN A 20 9.60 28.57 23.96
CA ASN A 20 10.61 29.61 24.14
C ASN A 20 11.87 29.08 24.84
N GLU A 21 11.72 28.18 25.82
CA GLU A 21 12.86 27.53 26.47
C GLU A 21 13.63 26.62 25.51
N VAL A 22 12.90 25.85 24.69
CA VAL A 22 13.47 24.97 23.65
C VAL A 22 14.24 25.80 22.62
N MET A 23 13.66 26.89 22.11
CA MET A 23 14.33 27.83 21.22
C MET A 23 15.60 28.42 21.87
N GLY A 24 15.56 28.72 23.16
CA GLY A 24 16.72 29.21 23.91
C GLY A 24 17.84 28.17 24.07
N ALA A 25 17.50 26.89 24.26
CA ALA A 25 18.46 25.80 24.28
C ALA A 25 19.10 25.58 22.90
N LEU A 26 18.28 25.53 21.85
CA LEU A 26 18.73 25.35 20.47
C LEU A 26 19.61 26.51 19.99
N ALA A 27 19.33 27.75 20.42
CA ALA A 27 20.17 28.90 20.10
C ALA A 27 21.58 28.80 20.72
N LYS A 28 21.72 28.12 21.87
CA LYS A 28 23.04 27.87 22.49
C LYS A 28 23.79 26.74 21.79
N GLU A 29 23.07 25.71 21.35
CA GLU A 29 23.65 24.54 20.68
C GLU A 29 24.03 24.83 19.22
N HIS A 30 23.25 25.66 18.53
CA HIS A 30 23.41 25.95 17.10
C HIS A 30 23.68 27.44 16.85
N THR A 31 24.91 27.88 17.14
CA THR A 31 25.35 29.28 16.98
C THR A 31 25.31 29.79 15.52
N GLN A 32 25.25 28.88 14.55
CA GLN A 32 25.09 29.17 13.12
C GLN A 32 23.63 29.39 12.67
N VAL A 33 22.67 29.19 13.57
CA VAL A 33 21.23 29.37 13.31
C VAL A 33 20.72 30.60 14.07
N SER A 34 19.97 31.45 13.39
CA SER A 34 19.35 32.63 14.01
C SER A 34 17.93 32.30 14.43
N PHE A 35 17.64 32.42 15.71
CA PHE A 35 16.31 32.18 16.28
C PHE A 35 15.64 33.51 16.60
N VAL A 36 14.44 33.73 16.05
CA VAL A 36 13.66 34.96 16.19
C VAL A 36 12.31 34.61 16.78
N LYS A 37 11.85 35.42 17.75
CA LYS A 37 10.49 35.32 18.29
C LYS A 37 9.68 36.50 17.78
N LEU A 38 8.48 36.23 17.32
CA LEU A 38 7.58 37.22 16.75
C LEU A 38 6.19 37.02 17.35
N GLU A 39 5.65 38.05 18.01
CA GLU A 39 4.32 37.95 18.60
C GLU A 39 3.27 38.04 17.48
N ALA A 40 2.48 37.00 17.29
CA ALA A 40 1.61 36.85 16.11
C ALA A 40 0.56 37.98 16.03
N GLU A 41 0.08 38.46 17.17
CA GLU A 41 -0.93 39.53 17.28
C GLU A 41 -0.33 40.94 17.10
N ALA A 42 0.97 41.11 17.35
CA ALA A 42 1.64 42.41 17.18
C ALA A 42 1.97 42.72 15.70
N VAL A 43 1.92 41.72 14.82
CA VAL A 43 2.23 41.83 13.39
C VAL A 43 1.20 41.12 12.50
N PRO A 44 -0.08 41.54 12.53
CA PRO A 44 -1.17 40.85 11.85
C PRO A 44 -0.96 40.69 10.34
N GLU A 45 -0.40 41.71 9.67
CA GLU A 45 -0.10 41.65 8.23
C GLU A 45 0.92 40.56 7.88
N VAL A 46 1.90 40.31 8.76
CA VAL A 46 2.91 39.26 8.57
C VAL A 46 2.31 37.89 8.88
N SER A 47 1.51 37.79 9.94
CA SER A 47 0.80 36.56 10.31
C SER A 47 -0.15 36.11 9.20
N GLU A 48 -0.91 37.02 8.59
CA GLU A 48 -1.78 36.72 7.45
C GLU A 48 -0.97 36.29 6.23
N LYS A 49 0.10 37.02 5.87
CA LYS A 49 0.96 36.70 4.73
C LYS A 49 1.53 35.28 4.78
N TYR A 50 1.86 34.78 5.96
CA TYR A 50 2.41 33.44 6.15
C TYR A 50 1.39 32.40 6.64
N GLY A 51 0.10 32.75 6.68
CA GLY A 51 -0.98 31.84 7.06
C GLY A 51 -0.84 31.30 8.48
N ILE A 52 -0.56 32.18 9.44
CA ILE A 52 -0.47 31.86 10.87
C ILE A 52 -1.88 31.89 11.46
N SER A 53 -2.49 30.72 11.62
CA SER A 53 -3.84 30.55 12.17
C SER A 53 -3.84 30.07 13.63
N SER A 54 -2.70 29.63 14.14
CA SER A 54 -2.53 29.16 15.51
C SER A 54 -1.12 29.45 16.00
N VAL A 55 -0.93 29.46 17.32
CA VAL A 55 0.37 29.60 17.98
C VAL A 55 0.55 28.44 18.97
N PRO A 56 1.78 27.91 19.16
CA PRO A 56 3.02 28.34 18.52
C PRO A 56 3.17 27.80 17.08
N THR A 57 3.70 28.61 16.17
CA THR A 57 4.09 28.17 14.80
C THR A 57 5.52 28.59 14.51
N PHE A 58 6.29 27.74 13.85
CA PHE A 58 7.69 27.97 13.49
C PHE A 58 7.86 27.94 11.98
N LEU A 59 8.49 28.98 11.44
CA LEU A 59 8.87 29.06 10.04
C LEU A 59 10.38 29.02 9.90
N PHE A 60 10.87 28.27 8.92
CA PHE A 60 12.29 28.11 8.66
C PHE A 60 12.64 28.81 7.35
N PHE A 61 13.64 29.68 7.39
CA PHE A 61 14.08 30.46 6.24
C PHE A 61 15.55 30.22 5.92
N LYS A 62 15.85 30.04 4.63
CA LYS A 62 17.20 30.13 4.07
C LYS A 62 17.15 31.02 2.84
N ASN A 63 18.11 31.92 2.70
CA ASN A 63 18.20 32.84 1.56
C ASN A 63 16.90 33.65 1.32
N ALA A 64 16.20 34.05 2.40
CA ALA A 64 14.90 34.72 2.36
C ALA A 64 13.73 33.92 1.75
N GLN A 65 13.91 32.61 1.55
CA GLN A 65 12.85 31.67 1.15
C GLN A 65 12.45 30.79 2.34
N GLN A 66 11.15 30.60 2.52
CA GLN A 66 10.63 29.64 3.48
C GLN A 66 10.96 28.22 2.98
N VAL A 67 11.73 27.48 3.76
CA VAL A 67 12.18 26.11 3.43
C VAL A 67 11.46 25.04 4.25
N ASP A 68 10.81 25.42 5.34
CA ASP A 68 10.06 24.48 6.20
C ASP A 68 9.07 25.23 7.11
N ARG A 69 8.15 24.48 7.71
CA ARG A 69 7.13 24.94 8.67
C ARG A 69 6.87 23.87 9.74
N LEU A 70 6.55 24.31 10.94
CA LEU A 70 6.08 23.48 12.04
C LEU A 70 4.94 24.21 12.76
N ASP A 71 3.77 23.60 12.82
CA ASP A 71 2.64 24.11 13.59
C ASP A 71 2.51 23.33 14.89
N GLY A 72 2.30 24.04 16.00
CA GLY A 72 2.15 23.45 17.32
C GLY A 72 3.45 23.27 18.12
N ALA A 73 3.27 22.89 19.38
CA ALA A 73 4.34 22.80 20.36
C ALA A 73 5.02 21.43 20.36
N HIS A 74 5.78 21.15 19.31
CA HIS A 74 6.49 19.88 19.14
C HIS A 74 8.01 20.07 19.22
N ALA A 75 8.54 20.14 20.45
CA ALA A 75 9.96 20.38 20.72
C ALA A 75 10.93 19.42 20.01
N PRO A 76 10.71 18.09 19.98
CA PRO A 76 11.61 17.17 19.28
C PRO A 76 11.63 17.40 17.76
N GLU A 77 10.48 17.73 17.17
CA GLU A 77 10.36 17.99 15.74
C GLU A 77 11.05 19.30 15.35
N LEU A 78 10.90 20.34 16.18
CA LEU A 78 11.63 21.60 16.03
C LEU A 78 13.14 21.36 16.00
N THR A 79 13.67 20.59 16.97
CA THR A 79 15.10 20.24 17.03
C THR A 79 15.57 19.50 15.78
N LYS A 80 14.81 18.51 15.33
CA LYS A 80 15.16 17.72 14.12
C LYS A 80 15.20 18.60 12.87
N LYS A 81 14.20 19.48 12.67
CA LYS A 81 14.15 20.42 11.55
C LYS A 81 15.31 21.42 11.60
N VAL A 82 15.64 21.95 12.78
CA VAL A 82 16.82 22.82 12.97
C VAL A 82 18.09 22.11 12.54
N GLN A 83 18.34 20.88 13.02
CA GLN A 83 19.56 20.12 12.69
C GLN A 83 19.66 19.78 11.21
N HIS A 84 18.56 19.34 10.60
CA HIS A 84 18.48 19.03 9.18
C HIS A 84 18.84 20.26 8.33
N HIS A 85 18.26 21.41 8.66
CA HIS A 85 18.51 22.64 7.90
C HIS A 85 19.81 23.33 8.29
N ALA A 86 20.36 23.11 9.48
CA ALA A 86 21.66 23.67 9.88
C ALA A 86 22.85 22.99 9.16
N SER A 87 22.67 21.76 8.66
CA SER A 87 23.76 20.91 8.15
C SER A 87 23.98 20.97 6.62
N SER A 88 23.31 21.85 5.88
CA SER A 88 23.51 21.96 4.43
C SER A 88 24.81 22.69 4.06
N SER A 89 25.92 21.95 4.10
CA SER A 89 27.14 22.19 3.32
C SER A 89 27.78 20.85 2.92
N CYS A 90 27.68 20.53 1.62
CA CYS A 90 28.41 19.58 0.76
C CYS A 90 28.75 18.13 1.21
N VAL A 91 28.17 17.15 0.47
CA VAL A 91 28.65 15.84 -0.11
C VAL A 91 29.71 14.98 0.65
N PRO A 92 29.59 13.63 0.63
CA PRO A 92 30.01 12.74 1.72
C PRO A 92 31.39 12.09 1.49
N PRO A 93 31.85 11.30 2.49
CA PRO A 93 32.41 10.00 2.17
C PRO A 93 31.65 8.87 2.87
N ALA A 94 31.62 7.75 2.18
CA ALA A 94 31.09 6.48 2.67
C ALA A 94 31.81 6.04 3.96
N SER A 95 31.01 5.69 4.96
CA SER A 95 31.42 4.73 5.99
C SER A 95 30.18 4.02 6.54
N THR A 96 30.16 2.72 6.32
CA THR A 96 29.24 1.73 6.87
C THR A 96 29.23 1.73 8.39
N ALA A 97 28.17 2.27 8.99
CA ALA A 97 27.64 1.90 10.31
C ALA A 97 26.15 2.27 10.30
N GLY A 98 25.29 1.34 10.70
CA GLY A 98 23.84 1.34 10.47
C GLY A 98 23.16 2.70 10.62
N VAL A 99 22.67 3.23 9.50
CA VAL A 99 21.73 4.35 9.49
C VAL A 99 20.45 3.83 10.14
N LYS A 100 20.17 4.24 11.38
CA LYS A 100 18.82 4.10 11.94
C LYS A 100 17.89 4.84 10.98
N GLU A 101 17.10 4.06 10.27
CA GLU A 101 16.05 4.54 9.40
C GLU A 101 15.19 5.54 10.16
N ASP A 102 14.88 6.70 9.55
CA ASP A 102 13.94 7.65 10.15
C ASP A 102 12.63 6.90 10.42
N LEU A 103 12.30 6.70 11.70
CA LEU A 103 11.19 5.84 12.13
C LEU A 103 9.90 6.25 11.42
N THR A 104 9.66 7.55 11.22
CA THR A 104 8.49 8.04 10.49
C THR A 104 8.43 7.52 9.05
N LEU A 105 9.54 7.56 8.30
CA LEU A 105 9.61 7.02 6.94
C LEU A 105 9.45 5.51 6.92
N ARG A 106 9.93 4.82 7.96
CA ARG A 106 9.73 3.38 8.15
C ARG A 106 8.26 3.06 8.37
N LEU A 107 7.59 3.80 9.26
CA LEU A 107 6.17 3.63 9.57
C LEU A 107 5.30 3.90 8.34
N GLN A 108 5.56 4.98 7.60
CA GLN A 108 4.84 5.28 6.35
C GLN A 108 4.99 4.14 5.35
N ARG A 109 6.19 3.60 5.17
CA ARG A 109 6.41 2.45 4.28
C ARG A 109 5.69 1.20 4.75
N LEU A 110 5.64 0.92 6.06
CA LEU A 110 4.91 -0.21 6.60
C LEU A 110 3.39 -0.04 6.41
N ILE A 111 2.86 1.14 6.69
CA ILE A 111 1.43 1.45 6.55
C ILE A 111 0.99 1.37 5.08
N SER A 112 1.83 1.83 4.15
CA SER A 112 1.56 1.81 2.71
C SER A 112 2.04 0.54 2.00
N ALA A 113 2.51 -0.48 2.74
CA ALA A 113 3.03 -1.72 2.15
C ALA A 113 1.96 -2.54 1.42
N ALA A 114 0.69 -2.38 1.80
CA ALA A 114 -0.46 -2.96 1.12
C ALA A 114 -1.65 -1.98 1.14
N PRO A 115 -2.62 -2.12 0.23
CA PRO A 115 -3.84 -1.30 0.22
C PRO A 115 -4.65 -1.39 1.52
N CYS A 116 -4.54 -2.50 2.25
CA CYS A 116 -5.12 -2.70 3.57
C CYS A 116 -4.08 -3.36 4.47
N MET A 117 -3.66 -2.66 5.53
CA MET A 117 -2.62 -3.06 6.47
C MET A 117 -3.18 -3.18 7.88
N LEU A 118 -3.07 -4.37 8.47
CA LEU A 118 -3.47 -4.67 9.83
C LEU A 118 -2.26 -4.81 10.76
N PHE A 119 -2.10 -3.88 11.70
CA PHE A 119 -1.13 -4.00 12.78
C PHE A 119 -1.79 -4.71 13.96
N MET A 120 -1.33 -5.92 14.29
CA MET A 120 -1.98 -6.79 15.26
C MET A 120 -0.98 -7.48 16.19
N LYS A 121 -1.49 -8.07 17.27
CA LYS A 121 -0.71 -8.92 18.17
C LYS A 121 -0.70 -10.35 17.63
N GLY A 122 0.45 -10.82 17.14
CA GLY A 122 0.58 -12.10 16.45
C GLY A 122 0.33 -12.00 14.94
N SER A 123 -0.14 -13.08 14.32
CA SER A 123 -0.42 -13.16 12.89
C SER A 123 -1.88 -13.55 12.62
N PRO A 124 -2.39 -13.44 11.38
CA PRO A 124 -3.74 -13.88 11.03
C PRO A 124 -3.98 -15.37 11.28
N LYS A 125 -2.94 -16.20 11.15
CA LYS A 125 -2.99 -17.65 11.45
C LYS A 125 -2.86 -17.93 12.94
N GLU A 126 -2.10 -17.11 13.66
CA GLU A 126 -1.80 -17.28 15.09
C GLU A 126 -1.98 -15.95 15.85
N PRO A 127 -3.23 -15.49 16.06
CA PRO A 127 -3.49 -14.26 16.79
C PRO A 127 -3.18 -14.45 18.28
N ARG A 128 -2.42 -13.52 18.87
CA ARG A 128 -1.97 -13.57 20.28
C ARG A 128 -2.84 -12.71 21.22
N CYS A 129 -4.00 -12.26 20.75
CA CYS A 129 -4.93 -11.43 21.52
C CYS A 129 -6.35 -11.58 20.99
N GLY A 130 -7.36 -11.61 21.87
CA GLY A 130 -8.78 -11.77 21.50
C GLY A 130 -9.29 -10.68 20.56
N PHE A 131 -8.85 -9.42 20.73
CA PHE A 131 -9.21 -8.33 19.83
C PHE A 131 -8.61 -8.50 18.43
N SER A 132 -7.37 -8.96 18.36
CA SER A 132 -6.68 -9.26 17.09
C SER A 132 -7.34 -10.44 16.37
N LYS A 133 -7.78 -11.46 17.11
CA LYS A 133 -8.53 -12.60 16.57
C LYS A 133 -9.87 -12.14 15.98
N GLN A 134 -10.66 -11.36 16.73
CA GLN A 134 -11.94 -10.83 16.25
C GLN A 134 -11.79 -9.94 15.01
N MET A 135 -10.76 -9.09 14.96
CA MET A 135 -10.48 -8.27 13.79
C MET A 135 -10.24 -9.13 12.54
N VAL A 136 -9.41 -10.16 12.65
CA VAL A 136 -9.13 -11.09 11.54
C VAL A 136 -10.39 -11.83 11.11
N GLU A 137 -11.24 -12.26 12.05
CA GLU A 137 -12.51 -12.92 11.76
C GLU A 137 -13.46 -12.02 10.95
N ILE A 138 -13.61 -10.75 11.32
CA ILE A 138 -14.45 -9.78 10.60
C ILE A 138 -13.91 -9.55 9.18
N LEU A 139 -12.60 -9.28 9.04
CA LEU A 139 -12.00 -9.03 7.73
C LEU A 139 -12.13 -10.24 6.79
N ASN A 140 -11.90 -11.45 7.30
CA ASN A 140 -12.04 -12.69 6.54
C ASN A 140 -13.50 -12.97 6.16
N LYS A 141 -14.44 -12.77 7.10
CA LYS A 141 -15.88 -12.94 6.86
C LYS A 141 -16.36 -12.04 5.71
N HIS A 142 -15.83 -10.82 5.61
CA HIS A 142 -16.18 -9.86 4.56
C HIS A 142 -15.35 -10.02 3.27
N GLY A 143 -14.43 -10.98 3.24
CA GLY A 143 -13.55 -11.20 2.09
C GLY A 143 -12.66 -9.99 1.80
N ILE A 144 -12.21 -9.28 2.83
CA ILE A 144 -11.29 -8.14 2.71
C ILE A 144 -9.88 -8.68 2.54
N ALA A 145 -9.18 -8.25 1.49
CA ALA A 145 -7.76 -8.58 1.34
C ALA A 145 -6.95 -7.61 2.20
N PHE A 146 -6.13 -8.15 3.10
CA PHE A 146 -5.25 -7.36 3.95
C PHE A 146 -3.90 -8.06 4.12
N SER A 147 -2.86 -7.26 4.35
CA SER A 147 -1.59 -7.73 4.87
C SER A 147 -1.50 -7.39 6.36
N SER A 148 -0.67 -8.10 7.11
CA SER A 148 -0.56 -7.93 8.56
C SER A 148 0.87 -7.74 9.03
N PHE A 149 1.05 -6.98 10.10
CA PHE A 149 2.32 -6.84 10.79
C PHE A 149 2.17 -7.22 12.26
N ASP A 150 3.02 -8.12 12.76
CA ASP A 150 3.05 -8.49 14.18
C ASP A 150 3.81 -7.43 14.98
N ILE A 151 3.10 -6.64 15.77
CA ILE A 151 3.67 -5.57 16.58
C ILE A 151 4.59 -6.08 17.70
N PHE A 152 4.58 -7.37 18.02
CA PHE A 152 5.54 -7.93 18.97
C PHE A 152 6.91 -8.23 18.34
N SER A 153 7.00 -8.26 17.02
CA SER A 153 8.27 -8.45 16.32
C SER A 153 9.16 -7.20 16.36
N ASP A 154 8.57 -6.01 16.59
CA ASP A 154 9.28 -4.74 16.57
C ASP A 154 8.66 -3.73 17.54
N GLU A 155 9.34 -3.49 18.66
CA GLU A 155 8.89 -2.57 19.71
C GLU A 155 8.99 -1.10 19.29
N GLU A 156 9.95 -0.73 18.42
CA GLU A 156 10.06 0.65 17.90
C GLU A 156 8.86 0.97 16.99
N VAL A 157 8.48 0.05 16.10
CA VAL A 157 7.28 0.18 15.26
C VAL A 157 6.03 0.21 16.13
N ARG A 158 5.94 -0.66 17.15
CA ARG A 158 4.80 -0.75 18.05
C ARG A 158 4.54 0.55 18.81
N GLN A 159 5.57 1.17 19.37
CA GLN A 159 5.41 2.45 20.07
C GLN A 159 5.24 3.59 19.07
N GLY A 160 6.01 3.57 17.99
CA GLY A 160 5.96 4.57 16.93
C GLY A 160 4.58 4.74 16.31
N LEU A 161 3.89 3.64 15.99
CA LEU A 161 2.55 3.68 15.39
C LEU A 161 1.49 4.30 16.30
N LYS A 162 1.55 4.06 17.62
CA LYS A 162 0.62 4.69 18.56
C LYS A 162 0.74 6.22 18.53
N THR A 163 1.97 6.70 18.50
CA THR A 163 2.26 8.14 18.41
C THR A 163 1.93 8.70 17.04
N TYR A 164 2.34 8.01 15.97
CA TYR A 164 2.11 8.43 14.57
C TYR A 164 0.63 8.61 14.24
N SER A 165 -0.21 7.68 14.72
CA SER A 165 -1.64 7.68 14.43
C SER A 165 -2.51 8.30 15.52
N ASN A 166 -1.89 8.75 16.62
CA ASN A 166 -2.58 9.19 17.83
C ASN A 166 -3.61 8.15 18.34
N TRP A 167 -3.28 6.86 18.24
CA TRP A 167 -4.19 5.76 18.59
C TRP A 167 -3.57 4.85 19.67
N PRO A 168 -4.23 4.65 20.83
CA PRO A 168 -3.59 4.06 22.00
C PRO A 168 -3.45 2.53 21.96
N THR A 169 -4.27 1.84 21.15
CA THR A 169 -4.47 0.38 21.24
C THR A 169 -4.19 -0.36 19.93
N TYR A 170 -4.16 -1.69 20.01
CA TYR A 170 -4.09 -2.61 18.88
C TYR A 170 -5.20 -3.65 19.01
N PRO A 171 -5.75 -4.17 17.90
CA PRO A 171 -5.32 -3.99 16.51
C PRO A 171 -5.59 -2.59 15.93
N GLN A 172 -4.81 -2.17 14.93
CA GLN A 172 -5.04 -0.97 14.12
C GLN A 172 -5.15 -1.35 12.65
N LEU A 173 -6.22 -0.91 11.98
CA LEU A 173 -6.47 -1.16 10.56
C LEU A 173 -6.21 0.12 9.76
N TYR A 174 -5.40 0.01 8.71
CA TYR A 174 -5.13 1.09 7.76
C TYR A 174 -5.61 0.70 6.37
N VAL A 175 -6.20 1.64 5.65
CA VAL A 175 -6.59 1.46 4.25
C VAL A 175 -6.06 2.64 3.44
N ALA A 176 -5.43 2.35 2.29
CA ALA A 176 -4.82 3.35 1.40
C ALA A 176 -3.85 4.34 2.10
N GLY A 177 -3.21 3.90 3.20
CA GLY A 177 -2.30 4.73 3.97
C GLY A 177 -2.92 5.45 5.17
N GLU A 178 -4.25 5.41 5.31
CA GLU A 178 -5.00 6.14 6.34
C GLU A 178 -5.50 5.21 7.44
N LEU A 179 -5.51 5.69 8.69
CA LEU A 179 -6.04 4.92 9.82
C LEU A 179 -7.57 4.86 9.73
N ILE A 180 -8.12 3.65 9.64
CA ILE A 180 -9.56 3.41 9.80
C ILE A 180 -9.93 3.33 11.28
N GLY A 181 -9.09 2.66 12.08
CA GLY A 181 -9.25 2.61 13.53
C GLY A 181 -8.94 1.25 14.14
N GLY A 182 -9.40 1.07 15.38
CA GLY A 182 -9.34 -0.18 16.13
C GLY A 182 -10.52 -1.11 15.88
N LEU A 183 -10.63 -2.19 16.66
CA LEU A 183 -11.70 -3.18 16.52
C LEU A 183 -13.10 -2.58 16.67
N ASP A 184 -13.30 -1.66 17.61
CA ASP A 184 -14.62 -1.12 17.90
C ASP A 184 -15.17 -0.31 16.71
N ILE A 185 -14.33 0.53 16.09
CA ILE A 185 -14.68 1.26 14.85
C ILE A 185 -14.97 0.29 13.71
N VAL A 186 -14.17 -0.77 13.55
CA VAL A 186 -14.40 -1.77 12.50
C VAL A 186 -15.73 -2.51 12.71
N LYS A 187 -16.13 -2.78 13.95
CA LYS A 187 -17.46 -3.35 14.26
C LYS A 187 -18.60 -2.39 13.96
N GLU A 188 -18.41 -1.10 14.21
CA GLU A 188 -19.39 -0.06 13.85
C GLU A 188 -19.54 0.05 12.32
N LEU A 189 -18.43 0.01 11.58
CA LEU A 189 -18.43 -0.04 10.11
C LEU A 189 -19.06 -1.34 9.57
N GLU A 190 -18.86 -2.48 10.24
CA GLU A 190 -19.51 -3.75 9.89
C GLU A 190 -21.03 -3.65 10.09
N ALA A 191 -21.47 -3.10 11.23
CA ALA A 191 -22.89 -2.97 11.57
C ALA A 191 -23.64 -1.97 10.67
N SER A 192 -22.97 -0.91 10.23
CA SER A 192 -23.52 0.07 9.28
C SER A 192 -23.44 -0.40 7.81
N GLY A 193 -22.65 -1.42 7.51
CA GLY A 193 -22.41 -1.91 6.15
C GLY A 193 -21.38 -1.10 5.35
N GLU A 194 -20.75 -0.10 5.96
CA GLU A 194 -19.73 0.75 5.33
C GLU A 194 -18.35 0.07 5.25
N LEU A 195 -18.13 -1.01 6.01
CA LEU A 195 -16.84 -1.71 6.00
C LEU A 195 -16.44 -2.22 4.60
N ASP A 196 -17.44 -2.63 3.80
CA ASP A 196 -17.24 -3.18 2.47
C ASP A 196 -16.92 -2.13 1.40
N THR A 197 -17.30 -0.87 1.64
CA THR A 197 -17.00 0.25 0.75
C THR A 197 -15.65 0.87 1.09
N VAL A 198 -15.29 0.88 2.37
CA VAL A 198 -14.01 1.42 2.85
C VAL A 198 -12.86 0.47 2.55
N CYS A 199 -13.02 -0.84 2.74
CA CYS A 199 -11.91 -1.78 2.60
C CYS A 199 -11.84 -2.41 1.19
N PRO A 200 -10.62 -2.64 0.66
CA PRO A 200 -10.46 -3.36 -0.60
C PRO A 200 -10.91 -4.81 -0.44
N LYS A 201 -11.83 -5.23 -1.31
CA LYS A 201 -12.21 -6.64 -1.43
C LYS A 201 -11.01 -7.44 -1.94
N ALA A 202 -10.82 -8.64 -1.39
CA ALA A 202 -9.95 -9.62 -2.00
C ALA A 202 -10.47 -9.87 -3.42
N GLN A 203 -9.58 -9.73 -4.41
CA GLN A 203 -9.92 -10.10 -5.77
C GLN A 203 -10.33 -11.58 -5.74
N LYS A 204 -11.60 -11.86 -6.00
CA LYS A 204 -12.09 -13.24 -6.01
C LYS A 204 -11.34 -13.98 -7.09
N LEU A 205 -10.91 -15.20 -6.81
CA LEU A 205 -10.24 -16.04 -7.81
C LEU A 205 -11.06 -16.09 -9.09
N GLU A 206 -12.39 -16.26 -8.99
CA GLU A 206 -13.32 -16.23 -10.13
C GLU A 206 -13.17 -14.99 -11.02
N ASP A 207 -12.99 -13.79 -10.46
CA ASP A 207 -12.82 -12.56 -11.23
C ASP A 207 -11.48 -12.57 -11.96
N ARG A 208 -10.42 -13.06 -11.30
CA ARG A 208 -9.11 -13.26 -11.93
C ARG A 208 -9.18 -14.28 -13.07
N LEU A 209 -9.88 -15.40 -12.88
CA LEU A 209 -10.07 -16.41 -13.93
C LEU A 209 -10.82 -15.81 -15.11
N LYS A 210 -11.93 -15.08 -14.87
CA LYS A 210 -12.68 -14.38 -15.92
C LYS A 210 -11.81 -13.41 -16.70
N MET A 211 -10.99 -12.59 -16.03
CA MET A 211 -10.07 -11.67 -16.71
C MET A 211 -9.05 -12.41 -17.57
N LEU A 212 -8.47 -13.51 -17.07
CA LEU A 212 -7.50 -14.31 -17.81
C LEU A 212 -8.14 -14.98 -19.04
N ILE A 213 -9.33 -15.57 -18.87
CA ILE A 213 -10.07 -16.21 -19.97
C ILE A 213 -10.41 -15.18 -21.06
N ASN A 214 -10.81 -13.96 -20.68
CA ASN A 214 -11.21 -12.91 -21.60
C ASN A 214 -10.04 -12.03 -22.07
N LYS A 215 -8.79 -12.39 -21.77
CA LYS A 215 -7.60 -11.61 -22.18
C LYS A 215 -7.45 -11.56 -23.71
N ALA A 216 -7.92 -12.58 -24.41
CA ALA A 216 -7.95 -12.64 -25.87
C ALA A 216 -9.24 -13.34 -26.35
N PRO A 217 -9.71 -13.08 -27.59
CA PRO A 217 -10.87 -13.76 -28.16
C PRO A 217 -10.73 -15.28 -28.20
N VAL A 218 -9.51 -15.77 -28.43
CA VAL A 218 -9.16 -17.20 -28.35
C VAL A 218 -8.04 -17.34 -27.33
N MET A 219 -8.32 -18.03 -26.22
CA MET A 219 -7.40 -18.17 -25.10
C MET A 219 -7.13 -19.64 -24.79
N LEU A 220 -5.86 -20.05 -24.79
CA LEU A 220 -5.45 -21.43 -24.53
C LEU A 220 -4.67 -21.55 -23.21
N PHE A 221 -5.24 -22.26 -22.25
CA PHE A 221 -4.56 -22.61 -21.00
C PHE A 221 -3.86 -23.95 -21.18
N MET A 222 -2.54 -23.97 -21.03
CA MET A 222 -1.72 -25.15 -21.36
C MET A 222 -0.46 -25.23 -20.49
N LYS A 223 0.29 -26.34 -20.64
CA LYS A 223 1.57 -26.55 -19.96
C LYS A 223 2.72 -26.06 -20.85
N GLY A 224 3.38 -24.98 -20.44
CA GLY A 224 4.38 -24.27 -21.24
C GLY A 224 3.78 -23.10 -22.05
N SER A 225 4.55 -22.61 -23.02
CA SER A 225 4.17 -21.49 -23.90
C SER A 225 4.09 -21.93 -25.38
N LYS A 226 3.62 -21.03 -26.27
CA LYS A 226 3.65 -21.25 -27.74
C LYS A 226 5.04 -21.65 -28.25
N GLN A 227 6.10 -21.09 -27.67
CA GLN A 227 7.48 -21.30 -28.10
C GLN A 227 8.12 -22.50 -27.39
N MET A 228 7.72 -22.77 -26.15
CA MET A 228 8.27 -23.83 -25.29
C MET A 228 7.14 -24.67 -24.67
N ALA A 229 6.51 -25.52 -25.48
CA ALA A 229 5.50 -26.45 -24.99
C ALA A 229 6.13 -27.58 -24.16
N LYS A 230 5.68 -27.75 -22.91
CA LYS A 230 6.25 -28.70 -21.93
C LYS A 230 5.52 -30.05 -21.88
N CYS A 231 4.52 -30.27 -22.75
CA CYS A 231 3.71 -31.48 -22.79
C CYS A 231 3.29 -31.84 -24.23
N GLY A 232 3.20 -33.13 -24.55
CA GLY A 232 2.79 -33.60 -25.89
C GLY A 232 1.39 -33.16 -26.30
N PHE A 233 0.43 -33.13 -25.37
CA PHE A 233 -0.92 -32.62 -25.63
C PHE A 233 -0.93 -31.13 -25.96
N SER A 234 -0.07 -30.36 -25.29
CA SER A 234 0.08 -28.92 -25.53
C SER A 234 0.73 -28.64 -26.88
N LYS A 235 1.68 -29.48 -27.33
CA LYS A 235 2.26 -29.38 -28.68
C LYS A 235 1.21 -29.63 -29.77
N GLN A 236 0.41 -30.70 -29.62
CA GLN A 236 -0.60 -31.07 -30.61
C GLN A 236 -1.68 -29.99 -30.77
N ILE A 237 -2.18 -29.39 -29.68
CA ILE A 237 -3.19 -28.32 -29.79
C ILE A 237 -2.61 -27.06 -30.43
N ILE A 238 -1.35 -26.72 -30.14
CA ILE A 238 -0.65 -25.60 -30.81
C ILE A 238 -0.55 -25.85 -32.31
N GLU A 239 -0.14 -27.04 -32.74
CA GLU A 239 -0.05 -27.39 -34.15
C GLU A 239 -1.41 -27.28 -34.86
N ILE A 240 -2.49 -27.71 -34.20
CA ILE A 240 -3.85 -27.58 -34.73
C ILE A 240 -4.23 -26.10 -34.85
N LEU A 241 -4.08 -25.30 -33.81
CA LEU A 241 -4.45 -23.88 -33.83
C LEU A 241 -3.59 -23.07 -34.82
N ASN A 242 -2.29 -23.33 -34.90
CA ASN A 242 -1.43 -22.69 -35.90
C ASN A 242 -1.87 -23.02 -37.33
N SER A 243 -2.41 -24.22 -37.57
CA SER A 243 -2.92 -24.60 -38.90
C SER A 243 -4.20 -23.88 -39.32
N THR A 244 -4.93 -23.25 -38.39
CA THR A 244 -6.14 -22.47 -38.70
C THR A 244 -5.84 -21.03 -39.13
N GLY A 245 -4.66 -20.51 -38.79
CA GLY A 245 -4.26 -19.13 -39.07
C GLY A 245 -4.96 -18.07 -38.21
N ILE A 246 -5.67 -18.48 -37.15
CA ILE A 246 -6.32 -17.56 -36.21
C ILE A 246 -5.36 -17.16 -35.10
N ASP A 247 -5.36 -15.88 -34.75
CA ASP A 247 -4.63 -15.37 -33.59
C ASP A 247 -5.26 -15.85 -32.28
N TYR A 248 -4.43 -16.37 -31.39
CA TYR A 248 -4.83 -16.82 -30.05
C TYR A 248 -3.76 -16.45 -29.03
N GLU A 249 -4.07 -16.43 -27.75
CA GLU A 249 -3.09 -16.25 -26.68
C GLU A 249 -2.93 -17.51 -25.83
N THR A 250 -1.82 -17.62 -25.11
CA THR A 250 -1.55 -18.77 -24.23
C THR A 250 -1.23 -18.35 -22.80
N PHE A 251 -1.61 -19.19 -21.83
CA PHE A 251 -1.21 -19.05 -20.43
C PHE A 251 -0.57 -20.36 -19.92
N ASP A 252 0.63 -20.28 -19.34
CA ASP A 252 1.32 -21.44 -18.73
C ASP A 252 0.76 -21.70 -17.32
N ILE A 253 -0.09 -22.70 -17.20
CA ILE A 253 -0.70 -23.12 -15.93
C ILE A 253 0.31 -23.68 -14.92
N LEU A 254 1.55 -23.95 -15.33
CA LEU A 254 2.61 -24.42 -14.43
C LEU A 254 3.25 -23.28 -13.63
N GLU A 255 3.06 -22.03 -14.06
CA GLU A 255 3.60 -20.86 -13.36
C GLU A 255 2.65 -20.36 -12.26
N ASP A 256 1.40 -20.85 -12.23
CA ASP A 256 0.34 -20.37 -11.36
C ASP A 256 -0.59 -21.50 -10.90
N GLU A 257 -0.26 -22.11 -9.77
CA GLU A 257 -0.99 -23.26 -9.23
C GLU A 257 -2.42 -22.89 -8.78
N GLU A 258 -2.64 -21.64 -8.36
CA GLU A 258 -3.95 -21.14 -7.97
C GLU A 258 -4.90 -21.06 -9.18
N VAL A 259 -4.44 -20.45 -10.28
CA VAL A 259 -5.19 -20.43 -11.54
C VAL A 259 -5.39 -21.85 -12.08
N ARG A 260 -4.37 -22.71 -11.97
CA ARG A 260 -4.44 -24.09 -12.44
C ARG A 260 -5.54 -24.91 -11.76
N GLN A 261 -5.64 -24.84 -10.44
CA GLN A 261 -6.69 -25.56 -9.71
C GLN A 261 -8.03 -24.85 -9.87
N GLY A 262 -8.02 -23.51 -9.81
CA GLY A 262 -9.21 -22.68 -9.97
C GLY A 262 -9.96 -22.92 -11.28
N LEU A 263 -9.25 -22.96 -12.41
CA LEU A 263 -9.86 -23.19 -13.73
C LEU A 263 -10.54 -24.56 -13.85
N LYS A 264 -10.01 -25.63 -13.23
CA LYS A 264 -10.65 -26.94 -13.26
C LYS A 264 -12.03 -26.91 -12.61
N THR A 265 -12.12 -26.24 -11.47
CA THR A 265 -13.38 -26.07 -10.73
C THR A 265 -14.30 -25.11 -11.47
N TYR A 266 -13.78 -23.98 -11.94
CA TYR A 266 -14.55 -22.93 -12.64
C TYR A 266 -15.22 -23.44 -13.92
N SER A 267 -14.48 -24.21 -14.71
CA SER A 267 -14.96 -24.73 -16.00
C SER A 267 -15.61 -26.11 -15.91
N ASN A 268 -15.62 -26.71 -14.71
CA ASN A 268 -15.98 -28.10 -14.50
C ASN A 268 -15.22 -29.06 -15.45
N TRP A 269 -13.96 -28.77 -15.76
CA TRP A 269 -13.14 -29.52 -16.70
C TRP A 269 -11.84 -30.05 -16.04
N PRO A 270 -11.60 -31.37 -16.01
CA PRO A 270 -10.58 -31.96 -15.15
C PRO A 270 -9.13 -31.81 -15.67
N THR A 271 -8.96 -31.60 -16.98
CA THR A 271 -7.65 -31.74 -17.66
C THR A 271 -7.20 -30.46 -18.38
N TYR A 272 -5.95 -30.47 -18.83
CA TYR A 272 -5.36 -29.44 -19.70
C TYR A 272 -4.73 -30.12 -20.92
N PRO A 273 -4.69 -29.47 -22.10
CA PRO A 273 -5.04 -28.06 -22.35
C PRO A 273 -6.54 -27.76 -22.28
N GLN A 274 -6.91 -26.50 -22.01
CA GLN A 274 -8.28 -25.97 -22.10
C GLN A 274 -8.33 -24.79 -23.06
N LEU A 275 -9.17 -24.88 -24.09
CA LEU A 275 -9.38 -23.83 -25.08
C LEU A 275 -10.67 -23.06 -24.78
N TYR A 276 -10.57 -21.74 -24.77
CA TYR A 276 -11.69 -20.82 -24.61
C TYR A 276 -11.83 -19.92 -25.83
N VAL A 277 -13.08 -19.63 -26.20
CA VAL A 277 -13.42 -18.66 -27.24
C VAL A 277 -14.47 -17.70 -26.69
N LYS A 278 -14.20 -16.38 -26.78
CA LYS A 278 -15.08 -15.30 -26.29
C LYS A 278 -15.59 -15.50 -24.85
N GLY A 279 -14.76 -16.06 -23.97
CA GLY A 279 -15.13 -16.29 -22.58
C GLY A 279 -15.66 -17.71 -22.27
N GLU A 280 -16.01 -18.49 -23.29
CA GLU A 280 -16.65 -19.79 -23.14
C GLU A 280 -15.69 -20.95 -23.39
N LEU A 281 -15.83 -22.03 -22.60
CA LEU A 281 -15.01 -23.23 -22.76
C LEU A 281 -15.44 -23.97 -24.03
N VAL A 282 -14.51 -24.15 -24.96
CA VAL A 282 -14.69 -25.04 -26.12
C VAL A 282 -14.37 -26.48 -25.73
N GLY A 283 -13.28 -26.70 -24.99
CA GLY A 283 -12.91 -28.02 -24.49
C GLY A 283 -11.41 -28.29 -24.49
N GLY A 284 -11.07 -29.58 -24.40
CA GLY A 284 -9.71 -30.09 -24.44
C GLY A 284 -9.19 -30.40 -25.85
N LEU A 285 -8.03 -31.05 -25.92
CA LEU A 285 -7.42 -31.44 -27.20
C LEU A 285 -8.30 -32.42 -28.02
N ASP A 286 -8.96 -33.34 -27.34
CA ASP A 286 -9.89 -34.31 -27.90
C ASP A 286 -11.04 -33.61 -28.65
N ILE A 287 -11.74 -32.70 -27.97
CA ILE A 287 -12.82 -31.91 -28.59
C ILE A 287 -12.30 -31.06 -29.75
N VAL A 288 -11.13 -30.45 -29.61
CA VAL A 288 -10.52 -29.64 -30.68
C VAL A 288 -10.15 -30.49 -31.90
N LYS A 289 -9.75 -31.75 -31.71
CA LYS A 289 -9.50 -32.69 -32.83
C LYS A 289 -10.81 -33.06 -33.52
N GLU A 290 -11.85 -33.39 -32.76
CA GLU A 290 -13.17 -33.71 -33.30
C GLU A 290 -13.72 -32.53 -34.14
N LEU A 291 -13.64 -31.30 -33.61
CA LEU A 291 -14.04 -30.08 -34.34
C LEU A 291 -13.21 -29.84 -35.60
N LYS A 292 -11.93 -30.23 -35.60
CA LYS A 292 -11.08 -30.13 -36.79
C LYS A 292 -11.51 -31.15 -37.85
N GLU A 293 -11.82 -32.36 -37.43
CA GLU A 293 -12.26 -33.45 -38.31
C GLU A 293 -13.66 -33.20 -38.88
N SER A 294 -14.56 -32.59 -38.11
CA SER A 294 -15.90 -32.18 -38.57
C SER A 294 -15.89 -30.93 -39.44
N GLY A 295 -14.81 -30.15 -39.45
CA GLY A 295 -14.71 -28.87 -40.15
C GLY A 295 -15.33 -27.67 -39.40
N GLU A 296 -15.82 -27.87 -38.18
CA GLU A 296 -16.48 -26.85 -37.37
C GLU A 296 -15.51 -26.00 -36.53
N LEU A 297 -14.23 -26.39 -36.44
CA LEU A 297 -13.24 -25.69 -35.63
C LEU A 297 -13.06 -24.21 -36.03
N LEU A 298 -13.00 -23.92 -37.33
CA LEU A 298 -12.81 -22.54 -37.80
C LEU A 298 -14.00 -21.62 -37.45
N PRO A 299 -15.26 -22.01 -37.74
CA PRO A 299 -16.45 -21.29 -37.25
C PRO A 299 -16.44 -21.07 -35.73
N VAL A 300 -16.15 -22.11 -34.95
CA VAL A 300 -16.05 -22.03 -33.49
C VAL A 300 -15.03 -20.98 -33.06
N LEU A 301 -13.82 -21.01 -33.62
CA LEU A 301 -12.74 -20.09 -33.27
C LEU A 301 -13.02 -18.63 -33.65
N LYS A 302 -13.82 -18.38 -34.69
CA LYS A 302 -14.32 -17.04 -35.03
C LYS A 302 -15.48 -16.60 -34.13
N GLY A 303 -16.05 -17.54 -33.37
CA GLY A 303 -17.26 -17.36 -32.57
C GLY A 303 -18.47 -17.08 -33.45
N GLU A 304 -18.61 -17.86 -34.52
CA GLU A 304 -19.74 -17.87 -35.47
C GLU A 304 -20.78 -18.97 -35.12
N ASN A 305 -20.67 -19.58 -33.94
CA ASN A 305 -21.59 -20.59 -33.41
C ASN A 305 -22.65 -19.99 -32.49
#